data_AF-A0A7X0E8D7-F1
#
_entry.id   AF-A0A7X0E8D7-F1
#
_cell.length_a   1.000
_cell.length_b   1.000
_cell.length_c   1.000
_cell.angle_alpha   90.00
_cell.angle_beta   90.00
_cell.angle_gamma   90.00
#
_symmetry.space_group_name_H-M   'P 1'
#
loop_
_entity.id
_entity.type
_entity.pdbx_description
1 polymer ?
#
loop_
_entity_poly.entity_id
_entity_poly.type
_entity_poly.pdbx_seq_one_letter_code
_entity_poly.pdbx_strand_id
1 'polypeptide(L)'
;MNQTEASRLAKKALALWGESQAELAIPIYREAIELADPAHYMTPIYHGEFAGALSSRGLFNEAREHYQRAVSLELEQGSDDFNPAVVVARYFLAENFLQQGNASAALETIVPSLREGARQEWLLRYVKALALHALGDQEAARHEANLALKCAPSETKRHELLELFNEKIGFS
;
A
#
# COMPACT_ATOMS: atom_id res chain seq x y z
N MET A 1 2.37 -15.10 23.05
CA MET A 1 2.86 -13.90 22.34
C MET A 1 4.28 -13.63 22.79
N ASN A 2 5.21 -13.39 21.86
CA ASN A 2 6.60 -13.02 22.09
C ASN A 2 6.96 -11.87 21.13
N GLN A 3 6.64 -10.65 21.55
CA GLN A 3 6.73 -9.46 20.69
C GLN A 3 8.17 -9.12 20.29
N THR A 4 9.14 -9.34 21.18
CA THR A 4 10.56 -9.12 20.90
C THR A 4 11.01 -10.01 19.74
N GLU A 5 10.61 -11.28 19.78
CA GLU A 5 10.94 -12.23 18.73
C GLU A 5 10.18 -11.93 17.43
N ALA A 6 8.89 -11.61 17.51
CA ALA A 6 8.10 -11.15 16.36
C ALA A 6 8.78 -9.97 15.65
N SER A 7 9.24 -8.98 16.42
CA SER A 7 9.96 -7.82 15.88
C SER A 7 11.28 -8.20 15.22
N ARG A 8 12.02 -9.16 15.78
CA ARG A 8 13.28 -9.65 15.22
C ARG A 8 13.06 -10.39 13.90
N LEU A 9 12.05 -11.24 13.84
CA LEU A 9 11.67 -12.00 12.65
C LEU A 9 11.15 -11.08 11.55
N ALA A 10 10.25 -10.14 11.86
CA ALA A 10 9.74 -9.17 10.89
C ALA A 10 10.88 -8.35 10.25
N LYS A 11 11.83 -7.85 11.05
CA LYS A 11 13.02 -7.15 10.52
C LYS A 11 13.87 -8.02 9.60
N LYS A 12 14.06 -9.30 9.94
CA LYS A 12 14.77 -10.25 9.08
C LYS A 12 14.02 -10.48 7.77
N ALA A 13 12.70 -10.66 7.83
CA ALA A 13 11.87 -10.86 6.66
C ALA A 13 11.85 -9.62 5.76
N LEU A 14 11.84 -8.41 6.33
CA LEU A 14 11.94 -7.16 5.59
C LEU A 14 13.26 -7.04 4.83
N ALA A 15 14.38 -7.39 5.46
CA ALA A 15 15.69 -7.41 4.79
C ALA A 15 15.69 -8.36 3.58
N LEU A 16 15.19 -9.59 3.75
CA LEU A 16 15.10 -10.58 2.67
C LEU A 16 14.19 -10.09 1.53
N TRP A 17 13.04 -9.48 1.87
CA TRP A 17 12.15 -8.92 0.85
C TRP A 17 12.82 -7.77 0.08
N GLY A 18 13.55 -6.89 0.77
CA GLY A 18 14.33 -5.81 0.15
C GLY A 18 15.42 -6.33 -0.81
N GLU A 19 15.95 -7.54 -0.56
CA GLU A 19 16.88 -8.24 -1.45
C GLU A 19 16.18 -9.05 -2.55
N SER A 20 14.88 -8.82 -2.78
CA SER A 20 14.03 -9.55 -3.74
C SER A 20 13.86 -11.05 -3.45
N GLN A 21 14.13 -11.48 -2.21
CA GLN A 21 14.00 -12.87 -1.76
C GLN A 21 12.67 -13.10 -1.02
N ALA A 22 11.55 -12.75 -1.66
CA ALA A 22 10.23 -12.78 -1.04
C ALA A 22 9.80 -14.21 -0.62
N GLU A 23 10.23 -15.24 -1.34
CA GLU A 23 10.02 -16.64 -0.99
C GLU A 23 10.65 -17.06 0.35
N LEU A 24 11.78 -16.44 0.72
CA LEU A 24 12.43 -16.65 2.01
C LEU A 24 11.79 -15.77 3.11
N ALA A 25 11.30 -14.59 2.76
CA ALA A 25 10.66 -13.65 3.69
C ALA A 25 9.29 -14.15 4.17
N ILE A 26 8.45 -14.68 3.27
CA ILE A 26 7.08 -15.13 3.55
C ILE A 26 6.96 -16.07 4.76
N PRO A 27 7.72 -17.18 4.87
CA PRO A 27 7.61 -18.06 6.03
C PRO A 27 8.04 -17.38 7.33
N ILE A 28 8.98 -16.44 7.28
CA ILE A 28 9.47 -15.70 8.46
C ILE A 28 8.45 -14.66 8.92
N TYR A 29 7.77 -13.98 8.00
CA TYR A 29 6.66 -13.10 8.35
C TYR A 29 5.50 -13.88 8.98
N ARG A 30 5.19 -15.08 8.49
CA ARG A 30 4.16 -15.95 9.07
C ARG A 30 4.47 -16.26 10.53
N GLU A 31 5.70 -16.68 10.82
CA GLU A 31 6.18 -16.92 12.19
C GLU A 31 6.13 -15.63 13.05
N ALA A 32 6.54 -14.49 12.48
CA ALA A 32 6.48 -13.21 13.17
C ALA A 32 5.05 -12.85 13.61
N ILE A 33 4.06 -13.04 12.73
CA ILE A 33 2.64 -12.77 13.01
C ILE A 33 2.09 -13.72 14.07
N GLU A 34 2.44 -15.00 14.04
CA GLU A 34 2.02 -15.97 15.06
C GLU A 34 2.53 -15.61 16.47
N LEU A 35 3.69 -14.97 16.55
CA LEU A 35 4.29 -14.54 17.81
C LEU A 35 3.87 -13.13 18.25
N ALA A 36 3.39 -12.29 17.32
CA ALA A 36 3.06 -10.89 17.60
C ALA A 36 1.91 -10.77 18.61
N ASP A 37 1.97 -9.71 19.42
CA ASP A 37 0.82 -9.27 20.20
C ASP A 37 -0.09 -8.42 19.31
N PRO A 38 -1.37 -8.80 19.08
CA PRO A 38 -2.29 -8.04 18.25
C PRO A 38 -2.47 -6.58 18.69
N ALA A 39 -2.31 -6.28 19.99
CA ALA A 39 -2.43 -4.94 20.53
C ALA A 39 -1.13 -4.11 20.42
N HIS A 40 -0.02 -4.72 19.99
CA HIS A 40 1.25 -4.02 19.88
C HIS A 40 1.29 -3.10 18.66
N TYR A 41 1.84 -1.90 18.84
CA TYR A 41 1.82 -0.84 17.82
C TYR A 41 2.56 -1.19 16.51
N MET A 42 3.47 -2.16 16.55
CA MET A 42 4.19 -2.64 15.35
C MET A 42 3.44 -3.73 14.58
N THR A 43 2.42 -4.36 15.16
CA THR A 43 1.71 -5.48 14.53
C THR A 43 1.03 -5.10 13.21
N PRO A 44 0.39 -3.92 13.04
CA PRO A 44 -0.12 -3.51 11.73
C PRO A 44 0.98 -3.43 10.66
N ILE A 45 2.18 -2.99 11.04
CA ILE A 45 3.33 -2.89 10.13
C ILE A 45 3.73 -4.27 9.62
N TYR A 46 3.78 -5.29 10.48
CA TYR A 46 4.11 -6.67 10.06
C TYR A 46 3.12 -7.20 9.05
N HIS A 47 1.81 -6.94 9.25
CA HIS A 47 0.78 -7.32 8.30
C HIS A 47 0.96 -6.61 6.95
N GLY A 48 1.26 -5.31 6.93
CA GLY A 48 1.49 -4.56 5.70
C GLY A 48 2.73 -5.03 4.93
N GLU A 49 3.83 -5.27 5.64
CA GLU A 49 5.08 -5.77 5.06
C GLU A 49 4.93 -7.20 4.53
N PHE A 50 4.25 -8.07 5.28
CA PHE A 50 3.97 -9.44 4.85
C PHE A 50 3.10 -9.46 3.59
N ALA A 51 2.06 -8.62 3.56
CA ALA A 51 1.21 -8.45 2.38
C ALA A 51 2.01 -7.99 1.15
N GLY A 52 2.99 -7.10 1.32
CA GLY A 52 3.91 -6.69 0.26
C GLY A 52 4.74 -7.85 -0.29
N ALA A 53 5.32 -8.66 0.60
CA ALA A 53 6.05 -9.86 0.20
C ALA A 53 5.16 -10.85 -0.56
N LEU A 54 3.94 -11.10 -0.08
CA LEU A 54 2.94 -11.96 -0.74
C LEU A 54 2.55 -11.41 -2.12
N SER A 55 2.27 -10.12 -2.22
CA SER A 55 1.86 -9.45 -3.47
C SER A 55 2.97 -9.52 -4.53
N SER A 56 4.24 -9.38 -4.14
CA SER A 56 5.37 -9.53 -5.08
C SER A 56 5.54 -10.95 -5.64
N ARG A 57 4.88 -11.94 -5.04
CA ARG A 57 4.79 -13.33 -5.52
C ARG A 57 3.47 -13.65 -6.22
N GLY A 58 2.62 -12.66 -6.45
CA GLY A 58 1.30 -12.84 -7.07
C GLY A 58 0.27 -13.51 -6.16
N LEU A 59 0.55 -13.65 -4.86
CA LEU A 59 -0.37 -14.23 -3.86
C LEU A 59 -1.38 -13.17 -3.42
N PHE A 60 -2.15 -12.65 -4.37
CA PHE A 60 -2.90 -11.41 -4.17
C PHE A 60 -4.05 -11.53 -3.17
N ASN A 61 -4.70 -12.70 -3.06
CA ASN A 61 -5.78 -12.91 -2.09
C ASN A 61 -5.26 -12.91 -0.65
N GLU A 62 -4.18 -13.65 -0.35
CA GLU A 62 -3.55 -13.62 0.97
C GLU A 62 -3.00 -12.21 1.29
N ALA A 63 -2.36 -11.56 0.31
CA ALA A 63 -1.88 -10.19 0.49
C ALA A 63 -3.02 -9.23 0.87
N ARG A 64 -4.20 -9.36 0.22
CA ARG A 64 -5.37 -8.55 0.52
C ARG A 64 -5.83 -8.69 1.96
N GLU A 65 -5.93 -9.92 2.47
CA GLU A 65 -6.32 -10.19 3.85
C GLU A 65 -5.37 -9.51 4.85
N HIS A 66 -4.06 -9.59 4.59
CA HIS A 66 -3.07 -8.95 5.44
C HIS A 66 -3.07 -7.42 5.33
N TYR A 67 -3.25 -6.84 4.14
CA TYR A 67 -3.41 -5.39 4.00
C TYR A 67 -4.66 -4.88 4.71
N GLN A 68 -5.80 -5.57 4.57
CA GLN A 68 -7.04 -5.23 5.27
C GLN A 68 -6.85 -5.33 6.79
N ARG A 69 -6.11 -6.34 7.27
CA ARG A 69 -5.81 -6.47 8.69
C ARG A 69 -4.90 -5.35 9.19
N ALA A 70 -3.92 -4.92 8.39
CA ALA A 70 -3.06 -3.77 8.73
C ALA A 70 -3.90 -2.49 8.90
N VAL A 71 -4.78 -2.18 7.93
CA VAL A 71 -5.69 -1.03 8.03
C VAL A 71 -6.58 -1.13 9.29
N SER A 72 -7.16 -2.31 9.54
CA SER A 72 -8.05 -2.52 10.68
C SER A 72 -7.32 -2.33 12.01
N LEU A 73 -6.12 -2.89 12.15
CA LEU A 73 -5.32 -2.78 13.36
C LEU A 73 -4.88 -1.34 13.64
N GLU A 74 -4.48 -0.59 12.62
CA GLU A 74 -4.16 0.84 12.77
C GLU A 74 -5.36 1.62 13.35
N LEU A 75 -6.55 1.41 12.78
CA LEU A 75 -7.77 2.07 13.24
C LEU A 75 -8.18 1.62 14.65
N GLU A 76 -8.06 0.31 14.97
CA GLU A 76 -8.29 -0.25 16.31
C GLU A 76 -7.34 0.38 17.36
N GLN A 77 -6.13 0.78 16.96
CA GLN A 77 -5.14 1.45 17.82
C GLN A 77 -5.37 2.96 17.96
N GLY A 78 -6.43 3.50 17.37
CA GLY A 78 -6.83 4.90 17.48
C GLY A 78 -6.23 5.82 16.41
N SER A 79 -5.60 5.27 15.37
CA SER A 79 -5.29 6.04 14.16
C SER A 79 -6.58 6.48 13.47
N ASP A 80 -6.56 7.65 12.84
CA ASP A 80 -7.63 8.08 11.94
C ASP A 80 -7.33 7.69 10.48
N ASP A 81 -8.30 7.89 9.59
CA ASP A 81 -8.16 7.59 8.17
C ASP A 81 -7.04 8.36 7.46
N PHE A 82 -6.55 9.45 8.05
CA PHE A 82 -5.51 10.32 7.48
C PHE A 82 -4.14 10.06 8.09
N ASN A 83 -4.05 9.14 9.06
CA ASN A 83 -2.79 8.69 9.62
C ASN A 83 -1.91 8.15 8.47
N PRO A 84 -0.63 8.56 8.39
CA PRO A 84 0.27 8.10 7.35
C PRO A 84 0.34 6.57 7.19
N ALA A 85 0.27 5.81 8.28
CA ALA A 85 0.29 4.34 8.22
C ALA A 85 -0.98 3.79 7.55
N VAL A 86 -2.16 4.34 7.87
CA VAL A 86 -3.44 3.99 7.24
C VAL A 86 -3.45 4.34 5.76
N VAL A 87 -2.96 5.53 5.40
CA VAL A 87 -2.86 6.00 4.01
C VAL A 87 -1.97 5.06 3.18
N VAL A 88 -0.79 4.70 3.70
CA VAL A 88 0.13 3.79 3.03
C VAL A 88 -0.46 2.38 2.91
N ALA A 89 -1.10 1.86 3.96
CA ALA A 89 -1.73 0.54 3.91
C ALA A 89 -2.87 0.48 2.88
N ARG A 90 -3.69 1.54 2.79
CA ARG A 90 -4.76 1.66 1.77
C ARG A 90 -4.22 1.83 0.36
N TYR A 91 -3.13 2.58 0.19
CA TYR A 91 -2.43 2.66 -1.09
C TYR A 91 -2.04 1.27 -1.59
N PHE A 92 -1.37 0.46 -0.76
CA PHE A 92 -0.96 -0.88 -1.17
C PHE A 92 -2.14 -1.85 -1.36
N LEU A 93 -3.18 -1.76 -0.54
CA LEU A 93 -4.41 -2.54 -0.73
C LEU A 93 -5.08 -2.20 -2.08
N ALA A 94 -5.13 -0.93 -2.44
CA ALA A 94 -5.68 -0.49 -3.71
C ALA A 94 -4.83 -0.92 -4.91
N GLU A 95 -3.49 -0.87 -4.80
CA GLU A 95 -2.60 -1.47 -5.81
C GLU A 95 -2.84 -2.98 -5.95
N ASN A 96 -3.02 -3.71 -4.83
CA ASN A 96 -3.33 -5.13 -4.85
C ASN A 96 -4.65 -5.42 -5.60
N PHE A 97 -5.67 -4.56 -5.47
CA PHE A 97 -6.90 -4.65 -6.25
C PHE A 97 -6.66 -4.38 -7.75
N LEU A 98 -5.85 -3.37 -8.09
CA LEU A 98 -5.49 -3.09 -9.49
C LEU A 98 -4.75 -4.25 -10.16
N GLN A 99 -3.83 -4.91 -9.46
CA GLN A 99 -3.14 -6.11 -9.96
C GLN A 99 -4.11 -7.26 -10.29
N GLN A 100 -5.29 -7.26 -9.68
CA GLN A 100 -6.36 -8.24 -9.92
C GLN A 100 -7.43 -7.72 -10.89
N GLY A 101 -7.23 -6.55 -11.52
CA GLY A 101 -8.18 -5.93 -12.43
C GLY A 101 -9.42 -5.34 -11.75
N ASN A 102 -9.43 -5.22 -10.42
CA ASN A 102 -10.58 -4.68 -9.68
C ASN A 102 -10.41 -3.19 -9.37
N ALA A 103 -10.51 -2.37 -10.41
CA ALA A 103 -10.32 -0.92 -10.30
C ALA A 103 -11.40 -0.24 -9.43
N SER A 104 -12.64 -0.72 -9.43
CA SER A 104 -13.70 -0.19 -8.59
C SER A 104 -13.40 -0.36 -7.10
N ALA A 105 -12.96 -1.55 -6.68
CA ALA A 105 -12.56 -1.79 -5.28
C ALA A 105 -11.32 -0.98 -4.87
N ALA A 106 -10.39 -0.75 -5.81
CA ALA A 106 -9.24 0.13 -5.56
C ALA A 106 -9.70 1.57 -5.25
N LEU A 107 -10.68 2.10 -5.99
CA LEU A 107 -11.25 3.42 -5.71
C LEU A 107 -11.95 3.47 -4.35
N GLU A 108 -12.80 2.50 -4.04
CA GLU A 108 -13.52 2.43 -2.76
C GLU A 108 -12.55 2.39 -1.57
N THR A 109 -11.44 1.66 -1.71
CA THR A 109 -10.42 1.50 -0.67
C THR A 109 -9.78 2.83 -0.26
N ILE A 110 -9.50 3.71 -1.21
CA ILE A 110 -8.75 4.96 -0.95
C ILE A 110 -9.65 6.12 -0.51
N VAL A 111 -10.96 6.05 -0.76
CA VAL A 111 -11.91 7.14 -0.48
C VAL A 111 -11.78 7.70 0.93
N PRO A 112 -11.75 6.89 2.02
CA PRO A 112 -11.77 7.48 3.35
C PRO A 112 -10.46 8.18 3.73
N SER A 113 -9.35 7.85 3.05
CA SER A 113 -8.04 8.50 3.25
C SER A 113 -7.74 9.64 2.27
N LEU A 114 -8.51 9.78 1.19
CA LEU A 114 -8.25 10.76 0.15
C LEU A 114 -8.76 12.14 0.60
N ARG A 115 -7.83 13.00 1.02
CA ARG A 115 -8.11 14.38 1.44
C ARG A 115 -7.15 15.36 0.79
N GLU A 116 -7.71 16.46 0.29
CA GLU A 116 -6.95 17.57 -0.25
C GLU A 116 -6.04 18.21 0.80
N GLY A 117 -4.78 18.46 0.43
CA GLY A 117 -3.75 19.00 1.30
C GLY A 117 -3.14 18.00 2.28
N ALA A 118 -3.49 16.71 2.22
CA ALA A 118 -2.91 15.70 3.10
C ALA A 118 -1.46 15.37 2.69
N ARG A 119 -0.59 15.11 3.67
CA ARG A 119 0.86 14.86 3.47
C ARG A 119 1.19 13.80 2.42
N GLN A 120 0.33 12.80 2.26
CA GLN A 120 0.52 11.64 1.37
C GLN A 120 -0.59 11.54 0.31
N GLU A 121 -1.31 12.63 0.06
CA GLU A 121 -2.38 12.71 -0.93
C GLU A 121 -1.93 12.21 -2.32
N TRP A 122 -0.69 12.53 -2.71
CA TRP A 122 -0.12 12.13 -4.01
C TRP A 122 -0.14 10.62 -4.24
N LEU A 123 0.04 9.79 -3.21
CA LEU A 123 -0.01 8.31 -3.31
C LEU A 123 -1.40 7.85 -3.73
N LEU A 124 -2.42 8.35 -3.05
CA LEU A 124 -3.80 7.96 -3.30
C LEU A 124 -4.30 8.50 -4.65
N ARG A 125 -3.87 9.71 -5.04
CA ARG A 125 -4.17 10.26 -6.36
C ARG A 125 -3.50 9.50 -7.49
N TYR A 126 -2.27 9.04 -7.28
CA TYR A 126 -1.60 8.16 -8.23
C TYR A 126 -2.41 6.88 -8.46
N VAL A 127 -2.80 6.17 -7.40
CA VAL A 127 -3.61 4.95 -7.55
C VAL A 127 -5.00 5.24 -8.15
N LYS A 128 -5.61 6.36 -7.77
CA LYS A 128 -6.89 6.82 -8.34
C LYS A 128 -6.79 7.02 -9.86
N ALA A 129 -5.72 7.65 -10.33
CA ALA A 129 -5.49 7.85 -11.76
C ALA A 129 -5.37 6.52 -12.51
N LEU A 130 -4.63 5.56 -11.96
CA LEU A 130 -4.51 4.21 -12.54
C LEU A 130 -5.86 3.48 -12.59
N ALA A 131 -6.64 3.57 -11.50
CA ALA A 131 -7.95 2.94 -11.42
C ALA A 131 -8.95 3.53 -12.43
N LEU A 132 -8.99 4.87 -12.55
CA LEU A 132 -9.84 5.54 -13.52
C LEU A 132 -9.45 5.20 -14.97
N HIS A 133 -8.15 5.11 -15.25
CA HIS A 133 -7.67 4.67 -16.56
C HIS A 133 -8.11 3.24 -16.87
N ALA A 134 -7.99 2.32 -15.91
CA ALA A 134 -8.43 0.93 -16.05
C ALA A 134 -9.95 0.80 -16.26
N LEU A 135 -10.73 1.77 -15.76
CA LEU A 135 -12.18 1.86 -16.00
C LEU A 135 -12.53 2.55 -17.34
N GLY A 136 -11.55 3.05 -18.09
CA GLY A 136 -11.73 3.74 -19.36
C GLY A 136 -12.00 5.24 -19.25
N ASP A 137 -12.03 5.81 -18.05
CA ASP A 137 -12.22 7.26 -17.84
C ASP A 137 -10.89 8.01 -17.96
N GLN A 138 -10.49 8.24 -19.22
CA GLN A 138 -9.21 8.85 -19.56
C GLN A 138 -9.09 10.31 -19.08
N GLU A 139 -10.19 11.05 -19.10
CA GLU A 139 -10.20 12.45 -18.68
C GLU A 139 -10.00 12.55 -17.16
N ALA A 140 -10.76 11.78 -16.38
CA ALA A 140 -10.62 11.77 -14.93
C ALA A 140 -9.26 11.20 -14.50
N ALA A 141 -8.74 10.18 -15.20
CA ALA A 141 -7.40 9.65 -14.96
C ALA A 141 -6.31 10.71 -15.15
N ARG A 142 -6.35 11.46 -16.26
CA ARG A 142 -5.42 12.56 -16.53
C ARG A 142 -5.56 13.69 -15.51
N HIS A 143 -6.78 13.99 -15.08
CA HIS A 143 -7.03 14.98 -14.04
C HIS A 143 -6.34 14.58 -12.71
N GLU A 144 -6.54 13.34 -12.26
CA GLU A 144 -5.94 12.84 -11.02
C GLU A 144 -4.42 12.71 -11.10
N ALA A 145 -3.88 12.32 -12.25
CA ALA A 145 -2.44 12.29 -12.48
C ALA A 145 -1.81 13.69 -12.34
N ASN A 146 -2.46 14.73 -12.90
CA ASN A 146 -2.02 16.12 -12.72
C ASN A 146 -2.05 16.55 -11.25
N LEU A 147 -3.08 16.16 -10.50
CA LEU A 147 -3.17 16.48 -9.08
C LEU A 147 -2.09 15.74 -8.26
N ALA A 148 -1.79 14.48 -8.59
CA ALA A 148 -0.69 13.74 -7.96
C ALA A 148 0.67 14.43 -8.19
N LEU A 149 0.93 14.92 -9.40
CA LEU A 149 2.16 15.67 -9.74
C LEU A 149 2.26 16.99 -8.98
N LYS A 150 1.15 17.72 -8.83
CA LYS A 150 1.09 18.98 -8.06
C LYS A 150 1.36 18.76 -6.58
N CYS A 151 0.84 17.68 -5.99
CA CYS A 151 1.01 17.36 -4.58
C CYS A 151 2.26 16.52 -4.29
N ALA A 152 3.14 16.31 -5.27
CA ALA A 152 4.37 15.56 -5.09
C ALA A 152 5.30 16.24 -4.05
N PRO A 153 5.91 15.48 -3.12
CA PRO A 153 6.69 16.04 -2.01
C PRO A 153 8.03 16.65 -2.43
N SER A 154 8.50 16.39 -3.66
CA SER A 154 9.73 16.92 -4.21
C SER A 154 9.71 16.89 -5.74
N GLU A 155 10.59 17.68 -6.36
CA GLU A 155 10.82 17.63 -7.82
C GLU A 155 11.23 16.23 -8.29
N THR A 156 12.11 15.56 -7.55
CA THR A 156 12.52 14.18 -7.84
C THR A 156 11.32 13.24 -7.85
N LYS A 157 10.46 13.28 -6.82
CA LYS A 157 9.27 12.44 -6.78
C LYS A 157 8.27 12.79 -7.88
N ARG A 158 8.15 14.07 -8.23
CA ARG A 158 7.31 14.51 -9.36
C ARG A 158 7.81 13.92 -10.69
N HIS A 159 9.12 13.90 -10.90
CA HIS A 159 9.71 13.31 -12.09
C HIS A 159 9.44 11.80 -12.17
N GLU A 160 9.68 11.07 -11.08
CA GLU A 160 9.37 9.64 -11.00
C GLU A 160 7.88 9.35 -11.28
N LEU A 161 6.96 10.15 -10.71
CA LEU A 161 5.53 10.02 -10.97
C LEU A 161 5.19 10.26 -12.45
N LEU A 162 5.83 11.24 -13.09
CA LEU A 162 5.61 11.52 -14.50
C LEU A 162 6.04 10.35 -15.38
N GLU A 163 7.19 9.74 -15.09
CA GLU A 163 7.65 8.52 -15.78
C GLU A 163 6.66 7.37 -15.61
N LEU A 164 6.19 7.14 -14.37
CA LEU A 164 5.19 6.11 -14.08
C LEU A 164 3.87 6.36 -14.83
N PHE A 165 3.39 7.60 -14.91
CA PHE A 165 2.17 7.91 -15.64
C PHE A 165 2.33 7.75 -17.16
N ASN A 166 3.50 8.09 -17.71
CA ASN A 166 3.79 7.85 -19.12
C ASN A 166 3.80 6.36 -19.44
N GLU A 167 4.41 5.54 -18.58
CA GLU A 167 4.43 4.08 -18.73
C GLU A 167 3.03 3.46 -18.62
N LYS A 168 2.26 3.83 -17.59
CA LYS A 168 1.06 3.08 -17.20
C LYS A 168 -0.21 3.53 -17.87
N ILE A 169 -0.34 4.82 -18.18
CA ILE A 169 -1.61 5.40 -18.66
C ILE A 169 -1.43 6.28 -19.92
N GLY A 170 -0.24 6.34 -20.50
CA GLY A 170 0.02 7.12 -21.71
C GLY A 170 -0.27 8.61 -21.51
N PHE A 171 0.28 9.18 -20.44
CA PHE A 171 -0.05 10.53 -19.97
C PHE A 171 0.39 11.68 -20.89
N SER A 172 1.43 11.45 -21.71
CA SER A 172 1.98 12.42 -22.69
C SER A 172 0.96 13.01 -23.66
#